data_AF-A0A4R3E0H4-F1
#
_entry.id   AF-A0A4R3E0H4-F1
#
_cell.length_a   1.000
_cell.length_b   1.000
_cell.length_c   1.000
_cell.angle_alpha   90.00
_cell.angle_beta   90.00
_cell.angle_gamma   90.00
#
_symmetry.space_group_name_H-M   'P 1'
#
loop_
_entity.id
_entity.type
_entity.pdbx_description
1 polymer ?
#
loop_
_entity_poly.entity_id
_entity_poly.type
_entity_poly.pdbx_seq_one_letter_code
_entity_poly.pdbx_strand_id
1 'polypeptide(L)'
;MLRKAPLAFSLLLLAAPALAQAPTPSEKPASPEVASCKSAAMTVITAREPEIKDIFIDEDGLTIAVSETKIEDIPVTRIIMGEAYLRTDRSDKPRRFLCLLGEKGKVLLTFFTQR
;
A
#
# COMPACT_ATOMS: atom_id res chain seq x y z
N MET A 1 25.95 45.34 60.52
CA MET A 1 25.09 44.14 60.64
C MET A 1 24.82 43.60 59.25
N LEU A 2 25.63 42.64 58.82
CA LEU A 2 25.70 42.09 57.46
C LEU A 2 24.66 40.97 57.31
N ARG A 3 23.70 41.11 56.40
CA ARG A 3 22.64 40.11 56.16
C ARG A 3 22.68 39.54 54.75
N LYS A 4 23.00 38.23 54.73
CA LYS A 4 22.47 37.14 53.90
C LYS A 4 22.88 37.06 52.42
N ALA A 5 23.68 36.01 52.17
CA ALA A 5 24.01 35.41 50.88
C ALA A 5 22.78 34.87 50.13
N PRO A 6 22.79 34.82 48.78
CA PRO A 6 21.84 34.03 48.03
C PRO A 6 22.38 32.62 47.76
N LEU A 7 21.46 31.67 47.88
CA LEU A 7 21.60 30.23 47.68
C LEU A 7 22.14 29.88 46.29
N ALA A 8 23.03 28.88 46.26
CA ALA A 8 23.46 28.15 45.08
C ALA A 8 22.27 27.45 44.40
N PHE A 9 22.14 27.66 43.09
CA PHE A 9 21.11 27.09 42.23
C PHE A 9 21.66 25.79 41.61
N SER A 10 21.47 24.66 42.27
CA SER A 10 21.82 23.34 41.72
C SER A 10 20.67 22.80 40.85
N LEU A 11 20.80 22.94 39.53
CA LEU A 11 19.87 22.35 38.56
C LEU A 11 20.11 20.84 38.46
N LEU A 12 19.13 20.03 38.89
CA LEU A 12 19.10 18.59 38.63
C LEU A 12 18.86 18.33 37.14
N LEU A 13 19.75 17.56 36.50
CA LEU A 13 19.51 16.93 35.20
C LEU A 13 18.46 15.82 35.36
N LEU A 14 17.24 16.04 34.83
CA LEU A 14 16.30 14.94 34.58
C LEU A 14 16.66 14.27 33.24
N ALA A 15 17.15 13.03 33.33
CA ALA A 15 17.28 12.14 32.19
C ALA A 15 15.88 11.71 31.72
N ALA A 16 15.49 12.11 30.50
CA ALA A 16 14.26 11.64 29.87
C ALA A 16 14.47 10.24 29.26
N PRO A 17 13.55 9.29 29.45
CA PRO A 17 13.61 7.99 28.78
C PRO A 17 13.32 8.18 27.29
N ALA A 18 14.24 7.73 26.44
CA ALA A 18 14.03 7.67 25.00
C ALA A 18 12.92 6.66 24.69
N LEU A 19 11.76 7.16 24.26
CA LEU A 19 10.71 6.33 23.65
C LEU A 19 11.28 5.68 22.39
N ALA A 20 11.52 4.37 22.45
CA ALA A 20 11.77 3.56 21.27
C ALA A 20 10.54 3.65 20.35
N GLN A 21 10.67 4.40 19.26
CA GLN A 21 9.68 4.41 18.19
C GLN A 21 9.74 3.05 17.49
N ALA A 22 8.67 2.26 17.62
CA ALA A 22 8.51 1.06 16.81
C ALA A 22 8.50 1.47 15.33
N PRO A 23 9.18 0.74 14.43
CA PRO A 23 9.15 1.04 13.01
C PRO A 23 7.71 0.94 12.50
N THR A 24 7.18 2.05 12.01
CA THR A 24 5.96 2.04 11.19
C THR A 24 6.26 1.24 9.92
N PRO A 25 5.37 0.35 9.46
CA PRO A 25 5.52 -0.32 8.18
C PRO A 25 5.76 0.73 7.10
N SER A 26 6.96 0.72 6.51
CA SER A 26 7.31 1.62 5.43
C SER A 26 6.58 1.13 4.19
N GLU A 27 5.52 1.82 3.78
CA GLU A 27 4.84 1.58 2.51
C GLU A 27 5.87 1.82 1.39
N LYS A 28 6.35 0.71 0.80
CA LYS A 28 7.32 0.77 -0.29
C LYS A 28 6.63 1.43 -1.49
N PRO A 29 7.31 2.28 -2.27
CA PRO A 29 6.70 2.85 -3.46
C PRO A 29 6.29 1.73 -4.42
N ALA A 30 5.01 1.68 -4.76
CA ALA A 30 4.45 0.76 -5.73
C ALA A 30 5.22 0.82 -7.05
N SER A 31 5.47 -0.34 -7.66
CA SER A 31 5.99 -0.35 -9.03
C SER A 31 4.95 0.33 -9.97
N PRO A 32 5.37 1.03 -11.03
CA PRO A 32 4.47 1.72 -11.96
C PRO A 32 3.37 0.80 -12.53
N GLU A 33 3.70 -0.48 -12.72
CA GLU A 33 2.79 -1.53 -13.16
C GLU A 33 1.68 -1.79 -12.14
N VAL A 34 2.03 -1.91 -10.86
CA VAL A 34 1.08 -2.13 -9.76
C VAL A 34 0.17 -0.93 -9.60
N ALA A 35 0.70 0.29 -9.69
CA ALA A 35 -0.09 1.52 -9.63
C ALA A 35 -1.12 1.59 -10.77
N SER A 36 -0.73 1.21 -11.99
CA SER A 36 -1.62 1.16 -13.15
C SER A 36 -2.74 0.14 -12.95
N CYS A 37 -2.39 -1.06 -12.46
CA CYS A 37 -3.36 -2.09 -12.12
C CYS A 37 -4.34 -1.63 -11.03
N LYS A 38 -3.84 -1.01 -9.95
CA LYS A 38 -4.68 -0.45 -8.87
C LYS A 38 -5.68 0.57 -9.40
N SER A 39 -5.23 1.51 -10.24
CA SER A 39 -6.10 2.54 -10.81
C SER A 39 -7.21 1.96 -11.69
N ALA A 40 -6.87 1.02 -12.58
CA ALA A 40 -7.85 0.32 -13.40
C ALA A 40 -8.84 -0.49 -12.54
N ALA A 41 -8.32 -1.19 -11.53
CA ALA A 41 -9.10 -1.93 -10.56
C ALA A 41 -10.10 -1.05 -9.81
N MET A 42 -9.66 0.12 -9.31
CA MET A 42 -10.52 1.08 -8.63
C MET A 42 -11.69 1.52 -9.51
N THR A 43 -11.43 1.76 -10.79
CA THR A 43 -12.47 2.14 -11.76
C THR A 43 -13.51 1.04 -11.93
N VAL A 44 -13.07 -0.22 -12.05
CA VAL A 44 -13.98 -1.36 -12.23
C VAL A 44 -14.78 -1.64 -10.95
N ILE A 45 -14.13 -1.58 -9.79
CA ILE A 45 -14.78 -1.96 -8.52
C ILE A 45 -15.79 -0.90 -8.08
N THR A 46 -15.46 0.39 -8.18
CA THR A 46 -16.35 1.48 -7.75
C THR A 46 -17.60 1.57 -8.61
N ALA A 47 -17.52 1.17 -9.88
CA ALA A 47 -18.67 1.05 -10.76
C ALA A 47 -19.66 -0.04 -10.32
N ARG A 48 -19.19 -1.08 -9.61
CA ARG A 48 -20.01 -2.21 -9.13
C ARG A 48 -20.40 -2.07 -7.65
N GLU A 49 -19.49 -1.57 -6.84
CA GLU A 49 -19.53 -1.54 -5.38
C GLU A 49 -19.09 -0.13 -4.91
N PRO A 50 -19.97 0.88 -4.98
CA PRO A 50 -19.62 2.29 -4.70
C PRO A 50 -19.26 2.57 -3.23
N GLU A 51 -19.52 1.62 -2.32
CA GLU A 51 -19.09 1.68 -0.92
C GLU A 51 -17.57 1.49 -0.73
N ILE A 52 -16.87 0.94 -1.72
CA ILE A 52 -15.41 0.76 -1.69
C ILE A 52 -14.73 2.09 -2.02
N LYS A 53 -14.09 2.68 -1.00
CA LYS A 53 -13.42 3.99 -1.13
C LYS A 53 -11.97 3.88 -1.58
N ASP A 54 -11.30 2.78 -1.24
CA ASP A 54 -9.90 2.53 -1.60
C ASP A 54 -9.63 1.03 -1.60
N ILE A 55 -8.60 0.62 -2.34
CA ILE A 55 -8.07 -0.74 -2.38
C ILE A 55 -6.60 -0.67 -1.98
N PHE A 56 -6.22 -1.40 -0.95
CA PHE A 56 -4.83 -1.62 -0.61
C PHE A 56 -4.35 -2.92 -1.25
N ILE A 57 -3.35 -2.85 -2.13
CA ILE A 57 -2.71 -4.03 -2.71
C ILE A 57 -1.55 -4.41 -1.81
N ASP A 58 -1.52 -5.67 -1.36
CA ASP A 58 -0.38 -6.18 -0.62
C ASP A 58 0.77 -6.47 -1.58
N GLU A 59 1.74 -5.57 -1.60
CA GLU A 59 2.91 -5.62 -2.48
C GLU A 59 3.87 -6.75 -2.14
N ASP A 60 3.96 -7.12 -0.87
CA ASP A 60 4.84 -8.19 -0.41
C ASP A 60 4.31 -9.57 -0.86
N GLY A 61 2.98 -9.68 -0.99
CA GLY A 61 2.29 -10.85 -1.52
C GLY A 61 2.17 -10.90 -3.06
N LEU A 62 2.74 -9.93 -3.79
CA LEU A 62 2.61 -9.89 -5.25
C LEU A 62 3.47 -10.94 -5.95
N THR A 63 2.86 -11.58 -6.93
CA THR A 63 3.55 -12.34 -7.96
C THR A 63 3.50 -11.55 -9.26
N ILE A 64 4.68 -11.21 -9.80
CA ILE A 64 4.82 -10.55 -11.09
C ILE A 64 5.53 -11.50 -12.04
N ALA A 65 4.81 -11.96 -13.06
CA ALA A 65 5.35 -12.80 -14.11
C ALA A 65 5.62 -11.99 -15.37
N VAL A 66 6.79 -12.20 -15.99
CA VAL A 66 7.07 -11.77 -17.37
C VAL A 66 6.38 -12.73 -18.32
N SER A 67 5.71 -12.19 -19.33
CA SER A 67 5.03 -12.99 -20.36
C SER A 67 5.51 -12.55 -21.74
N GLU A 68 5.65 -13.53 -22.63
CA GLU A 68 5.93 -13.35 -24.07
C GLU A 68 4.76 -13.85 -24.92
N THR A 69 3.61 -14.06 -24.28
CA THR A 69 2.40 -14.59 -24.92
C THR A 69 1.52 -13.47 -25.48
N LYS A 70 0.51 -13.86 -26.26
CA LYS A 70 -0.50 -12.95 -26.80
C LYS A 70 -1.90 -13.54 -26.65
N ILE A 71 -2.89 -12.67 -26.45
CA ILE A 71 -4.31 -12.99 -26.58
C ILE A 71 -4.72 -12.49 -27.95
N GLU A 72 -5.03 -13.41 -28.87
CA GLU A 72 -5.19 -13.12 -30.30
C GLU A 72 -3.91 -12.45 -30.86
N ASP A 73 -3.97 -11.15 -31.14
CA ASP A 73 -2.84 -10.33 -31.62
C ASP A 73 -2.38 -9.28 -30.60
N ILE A 74 -2.93 -9.31 -29.39
CA ILE A 74 -2.59 -8.37 -28.33
C ILE A 74 -1.51 -9.01 -27.43
N PRO A 75 -0.27 -8.49 -27.41
CA PRO A 75 0.80 -9.02 -26.56
C PRO A 75 0.50 -8.77 -25.07
N VAL A 76 0.75 -9.78 -24.26
CA VAL A 76 0.70 -9.73 -22.79
C VAL A 76 2.13 -9.79 -22.28
N THR A 77 2.61 -8.69 -21.70
CA THR A 77 4.03 -8.50 -21.32
C THR A 77 4.29 -8.78 -19.84
N ARG A 78 3.27 -8.58 -19.00
CA ARG A 78 3.31 -8.87 -17.55
C ARG A 78 1.96 -9.39 -17.06
N ILE A 79 2.02 -10.29 -16.08
CA ILE A 79 0.88 -10.79 -15.33
C ILE A 79 1.16 -10.50 -13.85
N ILE A 80 0.27 -9.76 -13.21
CA ILE A 80 0.37 -9.42 -11.79
C ILE A 80 -0.77 -10.09 -11.05
N MET A 81 -0.43 -10.82 -10.00
CA MET A 81 -1.38 -11.49 -9.13
C MET A 81 -1.06 -11.19 -7.68
N GLY A 82 -2.07 -11.06 -6.83
CA GLY A 82 -1.84 -10.91 -5.40
C GLY A 82 -3.12 -10.72 -4.61
N GLU A 83 -2.96 -10.21 -3.39
CA GLU A 83 -4.07 -9.91 -2.50
C GLU A 83 -4.35 -8.40 -2.47
N ALA A 84 -5.63 -8.09 -2.36
CA ALA A 84 -6.13 -6.75 -2.28
C ALA A 84 -7.18 -6.65 -1.18
N TYR A 85 -6.96 -5.67 -0.30
CA TYR A 85 -7.79 -5.37 0.84
C TYR A 85 -8.67 -4.19 0.48
N LEU A 86 -9.98 -4.40 0.52
CA LEU A 86 -10.96 -3.36 0.26
C LEU A 86 -11.13 -2.52 1.52
N ARG A 87 -10.96 -1.20 1.41
CA ARG A 87 -11.34 -0.28 2.48
C ARG A 87 -12.83 0.01 2.36
N THR A 88 -13.61 -0.79 3.08
CA THR A 88 -15.03 -0.53 3.34
C THR A 88 -15.24 -0.29 4.84
N ASP A 89 -16.43 0.16 5.19
CA ASP A 89 -16.92 0.28 6.56
C ASP A 89 -17.16 -1.08 7.24
N ARG A 90 -17.01 -2.19 6.49
CA ARG A 90 -17.03 -3.57 7.00
C ARG A 90 -15.64 -4.19 6.87
N SER A 91 -15.27 -5.05 7.81
CA SER A 91 -14.04 -5.84 7.67
C SER A 91 -14.26 -6.89 6.60
N ASP A 92 -13.75 -6.63 5.40
CA ASP A 92 -13.78 -7.58 4.30
C ASP A 92 -12.49 -8.40 4.25
N LYS A 93 -12.63 -9.69 3.93
CA LYS A 93 -11.48 -10.57 3.71
C LYS A 93 -10.74 -10.14 2.44
N PRO A 94 -9.40 -10.32 2.36
CA PRO A 94 -8.65 -10.00 1.15
C PRO A 94 -9.22 -10.73 -0.06
N ARG A 95 -9.37 -10.00 -1.16
CA ARG A 95 -9.72 -10.53 -2.48
C ARG A 95 -8.45 -10.78 -3.26
N ARG A 96 -8.39 -11.89 -3.98
CA ARG A 96 -7.29 -12.11 -4.93
C ARG A 96 -7.57 -11.24 -6.15
N PHE A 97 -6.54 -10.61 -6.69
CA PHE A 97 -6.66 -9.84 -7.93
C PHE A 97 -5.70 -10.38 -8.98
N LEU A 98 -6.09 -10.20 -10.24
CA LEU A 98 -5.25 -10.48 -11.40
C LEU A 98 -5.27 -9.26 -12.32
N CYS A 99 -4.11 -8.92 -12.88
CA CYS A 99 -3.94 -7.83 -13.81
C CYS A 99 -3.02 -8.25 -14.96
N LEU A 100 -3.49 -8.09 -16.19
CA LEU A 100 -2.74 -8.34 -17.40
C LEU A 100 -2.28 -7.00 -17.98
N LEU A 101 -0.98 -6.87 -18.23
CA LEU A 101 -0.40 -5.71 -18.88
C LEU A 101 0.07 -6.08 -20.28
N GLY A 102 -0.17 -5.16 -21.22
CA GLY A 102 0.32 -5.24 -22.58
C GLY A 102 1.53 -4.36 -22.80
N GLU A 103 1.72 -3.95 -24.05
CA GLU A 103 2.78 -3.00 -24.40
C GLU A 103 2.67 -1.69 -23.61
N LYS A 104 3.82 -1.10 -23.31
CA LYS A 104 3.94 0.20 -22.63
C LYS A 104 3.20 0.26 -21.28
N GLY A 105 3.02 -0.89 -20.61
CA GLY A 105 2.35 -0.96 -19.31
C GLY A 105 0.84 -0.75 -19.38
N LYS A 106 0.22 -0.83 -20.56
CA LYS A 106 -1.24 -0.69 -20.70
C LYS A 106 -1.96 -1.83 -20.00
N VAL A 107 -2.91 -1.52 -19.12
CA VAL A 107 -3.80 -2.52 -18.51
C VAL A 107 -4.74 -3.06 -19.59
N LEU A 108 -4.65 -4.36 -19.86
CA LEU A 108 -5.52 -5.08 -20.79
C LEU A 108 -6.77 -5.62 -20.09
N LEU A 109 -6.56 -6.16 -18.88
CA LEU A 109 -7.61 -6.75 -18.07
C LEU A 109 -7.23 -6.64 -16.60
N THR A 110 -8.19 -6.35 -15.74
CA THR A 110 -8.04 -6.53 -14.31
C THR A 110 -9.35 -6.96 -13.68
N PHE A 111 -9.28 -7.85 -12.69
CA PHE A 111 -10.44 -8.27 -11.93
C PHE A 111 -10.05 -8.71 -10.51
N PHE A 112 -11.05 -8.69 -9.63
CA PHE A 112 -10.97 -9.26 -8.29
C PHE A 112 -11.83 -10.51 -8.21
N THR A 113 -11.33 -11.55 -7.55
CA THR A 113 -12.16 -12.70 -7.19
C THR A 113 -13.31 -12.24 -6.32
N GLN A 114 -14.52 -12.69 -6.63
CA GLN A 114 -15.67 -12.59 -5.72
C GLN A 114 -15.62 -13.79 -4.77
N ARG A 115 -16.10 -13.61 -3.53
CA ARG A 115 -16.42 -14.70 -2.63
C ARG A 115 -17.92 -14.83 -2.51
#